data_AF-A0A9D9G6C5-F1
#
_entry.id   AF-A0A9D9G6C5-F1
#
_cell.length_a   1.000
_cell.length_b   1.000
_cell.length_c   1.000
_cell.angle_alpha   90.00
_cell.angle_beta   90.00
_cell.angle_gamma   90.00
#
_symmetry.space_group_name_H-M   'P 1'
#
loop_
_entity.id
_entity.type
_entity.pdbx_description
1 polymer ?
#
loop_
_entity_poly.entity_id
_entity_poly.type
_entity_poly.pdbx_seq_one_letter_code
_entity_poly.pdbx_strand_id
1 'polypeptide(L)'
;GIGDKFSSINLSLKGYYIVLIKPDIHVSTAEAYGGVKPKQPETSLKELIQQPIESWKDSIVNDFEAGIFEKHPEIKEIKEELYRQGAIYASMSGSGSSVYGIFSQEVHLQELFKEHFYWADFLQ
;
A
#
# COMPACT_ATOMS: atom_id res chain seq x y z
N GLY A 1 -12.51 2.59 14.69
CA GLY A 1 -12.55 4.07 14.68
C GLY A 1 -12.52 4.56 13.24
N ILE A 2 -12.56 5.88 13.01
CA ILE A 2 -12.60 6.45 11.64
C ILE A 2 -11.28 7.15 11.24
N GLY A 3 -10.22 7.00 12.04
CA GLY A 3 -8.93 7.65 11.79
C GLY A 3 -8.77 9.03 12.43
N ASP A 4 -9.69 9.42 13.32
CA ASP A 4 -9.74 10.71 14.02
C ASP A 4 -8.96 10.73 15.35
N LYS A 5 -8.53 9.56 15.84
CA LYS A 5 -7.79 9.39 17.09
C LYS A 5 -6.33 9.04 16.79
N PHE A 6 -5.43 9.93 17.18
CA PHE A 6 -4.00 9.79 16.91
C PHE A 6 -3.24 9.36 18.16
N SER A 7 -2.21 8.56 17.96
CA SER A 7 -1.23 8.19 18.99
C SER A 7 0.14 8.03 18.33
N SER A 8 1.19 8.54 18.97
CA SER A 8 2.55 8.41 18.47
C SER A 8 2.98 6.95 18.39
N ILE A 9 3.84 6.65 17.42
CA ILE A 9 4.52 5.36 17.24
C ILE A 9 6.01 5.61 17.06
N ASN A 10 6.84 4.63 17.40
CA ASN A 10 8.25 4.64 17.08
C ASN A 10 8.48 3.75 15.85
N LEU A 11 8.56 4.35 14.68
CA LEU A 11 8.80 3.65 13.42
C LEU A 11 9.73 4.51 12.58
N SER A 12 10.80 3.91 12.05
CA SER A 12 11.69 4.57 11.11
C SER A 12 11.72 3.77 9.82
N LEU A 13 11.43 4.45 8.72
CA LEU A 13 11.63 3.96 7.36
C LEU A 13 12.84 4.63 6.68
N LYS A 14 13.73 5.22 7.48
CA LYS A 14 14.94 5.86 6.98
C LYS A 14 15.80 4.84 6.23
N GLY A 15 16.31 5.22 5.07
CA GLY A 15 17.17 4.36 4.25
C GLY A 15 16.42 3.51 3.23
N TYR A 16 15.09 3.53 3.23
CA TYR A 16 14.27 2.90 2.20
C TYR A 16 13.89 3.91 1.11
N TYR A 17 13.47 3.38 -0.03
CA TYR A 17 12.88 4.11 -1.14
C TYR A 17 11.39 3.81 -1.20
N ILE A 18 10.59 4.78 -1.62
CA ILE A 18 9.16 4.62 -1.86
C ILE A 18 8.85 4.95 -3.31
N VAL A 19 7.96 4.17 -3.91
CA VAL A 19 7.32 4.46 -5.19
C VAL A 19 5.82 4.56 -4.95
N LEU A 20 5.17 5.56 -5.54
CA LEU A 20 3.73 5.77 -5.56
C LEU A 20 3.25 5.77 -7.02
N ILE A 21 2.33 4.87 -7.32
CA ILE A 21 1.64 4.78 -8.61
C ILE A 21 0.19 5.13 -8.38
N LYS A 22 -0.36 6.05 -9.17
CA LYS A 22 -1.79 6.35 -9.17
C LYS A 22 -2.35 6.16 -10.58
N PRO A 23 -3.16 5.11 -10.82
CA PRO A 23 -3.83 4.94 -12.09
C PRO A 23 -4.94 5.99 -12.30
N ASP A 24 -5.44 6.10 -13.53
CA ASP A 24 -6.61 6.93 -13.84
C ASP A 24 -7.93 6.19 -13.53
N ILE A 25 -8.00 5.64 -12.32
CA ILE A 25 -9.16 4.95 -11.79
C ILE A 25 -9.66 5.73 -10.58
N HIS A 26 -10.95 6.05 -10.56
CA HIS A 26 -11.58 6.70 -9.43
C HIS A 26 -12.37 5.68 -8.60
N VAL A 27 -11.91 5.41 -7.38
CA VAL A 27 -12.62 4.59 -6.39
C VAL A 27 -13.33 5.50 -5.40
N SER A 28 -14.65 5.40 -5.31
CA SER A 28 -15.40 6.17 -4.30
C SER A 28 -15.24 5.54 -2.92
N THR A 29 -15.23 6.37 -1.86
CA THR A 29 -15.21 5.86 -0.49
C THR A 29 -16.40 4.93 -0.20
N ALA A 30 -17.60 5.26 -0.71
CA ALA A 30 -18.78 4.40 -0.55
C ALA A 30 -18.58 3.01 -1.18
N GLU A 31 -17.99 2.96 -2.38
CA GLU A 31 -17.67 1.71 -3.07
C GLU A 31 -16.66 0.86 -2.30
N ALA A 32 -15.59 1.49 -1.80
CA ALA A 32 -14.54 0.81 -1.05
C ALA A 32 -15.10 0.23 0.26
N TYR A 33 -15.83 1.04 1.03
CA TYR A 33 -16.44 0.59 2.28
C TYR A 33 -17.52 -0.49 2.08
N GLY A 34 -18.24 -0.45 0.95
CA GLY A 34 -19.25 -1.48 0.63
C GLY A 34 -18.67 -2.89 0.46
N GLY A 35 -17.38 -3.01 0.16
CA GLY A 35 -16.67 -4.30 0.04
C GLY A 35 -16.03 -4.79 1.36
N VAL A 36 -15.94 -3.95 2.38
CA VAL A 36 -15.25 -4.29 3.63
C VAL A 36 -16.20 -4.96 4.60
N LYS A 37 -15.76 -6.09 5.17
CA LYS A 37 -16.39 -6.72 6.33
C LYS A 37 -15.50 -6.47 7.55
N PRO A 38 -15.86 -5.56 8.47
CA PRO A 38 -15.04 -5.28 9.64
C PRO A 38 -14.78 -6.56 10.44
N LYS A 39 -13.51 -6.87 10.64
CA LYS A 39 -13.05 -7.98 11.47
C LYS A 39 -12.10 -7.42 12.53
N GLN A 40 -12.17 -7.92 13.75
CA GLN A 40 -11.08 -7.64 14.70
C GLN A 40 -9.83 -8.39 14.25
N PRO A 41 -8.71 -7.70 14.05
CA PRO A 41 -7.46 -8.38 13.73
C PRO A 41 -6.98 -9.16 14.95
N GLU A 42 -6.36 -10.32 14.71
CA GLU A 42 -5.79 -11.16 15.77
C GLU A 42 -4.57 -10.49 16.42
N THR A 43 -3.80 -9.76 15.62
CA THR A 43 -2.63 -8.99 16.06
C THR A 43 -2.84 -7.51 15.74
N SER A 44 -2.47 -6.64 16.68
CA SER A 44 -2.61 -5.20 16.50
C SER A 44 -1.69 -4.70 15.39
N LEU A 45 -2.18 -3.82 14.50
CA LEU A 45 -1.31 -3.15 13.52
C LEU A 45 -0.13 -2.43 14.19
N LYS A 46 -0.32 -1.91 15.40
CA LYS A 46 0.77 -1.26 16.18
C LYS A 46 1.91 -2.21 16.53
N GLU A 47 1.62 -3.51 16.67
CA GLU A 47 2.62 -4.53 16.95
C GLU A 47 3.27 -5.02 15.64
N LEU A 48 2.47 -5.18 14.58
CA LEU A 48 2.94 -5.66 13.28
C LEU A 48 3.95 -4.69 12.65
N ILE A 49 3.71 -3.37 12.72
CA ILE A 49 4.65 -2.38 12.18
C ILE A 49 6.00 -2.33 12.92
N GLN A 50 6.13 -2.98 14.08
CA GLN A 50 7.39 -3.08 14.82
C GLN A 50 8.21 -4.31 14.40
N GLN A 51 7.61 -5.24 13.65
CA GLN A 51 8.32 -6.37 13.06
C GLN A 51 9.16 -5.88 11.86
N PRO A 52 10.19 -6.65 11.46
CA PRO A 52 10.97 -6.36 10.25
C PRO A 52 10.05 -6.12 9.05
N ILE A 53 10.37 -5.12 8.22
CA ILE A 53 9.51 -4.73 7.08
C ILE A 53 9.29 -5.89 6.10
N GLU A 54 10.23 -6.82 6.03
CA GLU A 54 10.16 -8.04 5.24
C GLU A 54 8.98 -8.92 5.64
N SER A 55 8.54 -8.89 6.91
CA SER A 55 7.38 -9.66 7.38
C SER A 55 6.05 -8.95 7.12
N TRP A 56 6.05 -7.67 6.71
CA TRP A 56 4.82 -6.90 6.55
C TRP A 56 3.96 -7.42 5.40
N LYS A 57 4.58 -7.93 4.34
CA LYS A 57 3.87 -8.52 3.19
C LYS A 57 2.87 -9.61 3.61
N ASP A 58 3.22 -10.39 4.62
CA ASP A 58 2.43 -11.55 5.07
C ASP A 58 1.45 -11.22 6.19
N SER A 59 1.58 -10.04 6.83
CA SER A 59 0.88 -9.72 8.07
C SER A 59 0.10 -8.40 8.05
N ILE A 60 0.53 -7.42 7.25
CA ILE A 60 -0.11 -6.11 7.14
C ILE A 60 -0.88 -6.03 5.83
N VAL A 61 -2.20 -6.14 5.96
CA VAL A 61 -3.12 -6.07 4.82
C VAL A 61 -3.98 -4.82 4.92
N ASN A 62 -4.43 -4.34 3.76
CA ASN A 62 -5.42 -3.29 3.66
C ASN A 62 -6.77 -3.96 3.31
N ASP A 63 -7.73 -3.89 4.23
CA ASP A 63 -9.03 -4.56 4.09
C ASP A 63 -9.83 -4.12 2.85
N PHE A 64 -9.55 -2.94 2.29
CA PHE A 64 -10.18 -2.48 1.06
C PHE A 64 -9.70 -3.24 -0.18
N GLU A 65 -8.48 -3.79 -0.16
CA GLU A 65 -7.85 -4.40 -1.33
C GLU A 65 -8.67 -5.56 -1.90
N ALA A 66 -9.19 -6.45 -1.07
CA ALA A 66 -9.96 -7.61 -1.55
C ALA A 66 -11.15 -7.18 -2.43
N GLY A 67 -11.98 -6.25 -1.93
CA GLY A 67 -13.15 -5.77 -2.66
C GLY A 67 -12.81 -4.85 -3.84
N ILE A 68 -11.76 -4.04 -3.72
CA ILE A 68 -11.33 -3.14 -4.80
C ILE A 68 -10.64 -3.89 -5.93
N PHE A 69 -9.83 -4.91 -5.64
CA PHE A 69 -9.14 -5.70 -6.66
C PHE A 69 -10.11 -6.56 -7.48
N GLU A 70 -11.23 -7.00 -6.90
CA GLU A 70 -12.29 -7.69 -7.65
C GLU A 70 -12.95 -6.77 -8.69
N LYS A 71 -13.14 -5.48 -8.35
CA LYS A 71 -13.81 -4.50 -9.22
C LYS A 71 -12.84 -3.81 -10.19
N HIS A 72 -11.61 -3.61 -9.77
CA HIS A 72 -10.55 -2.89 -10.48
C HIS A 72 -9.25 -3.71 -10.52
N PRO A 73 -9.19 -4.77 -11.35
CA PRO A 73 -8.03 -5.66 -11.42
C PRO A 73 -6.71 -4.96 -11.75
N GLU A 74 -6.74 -3.87 -12.50
CA GLU A 74 -5.56 -3.04 -12.82
C GLU A 74 -4.82 -2.55 -11.54
N ILE A 75 -5.56 -2.19 -10.48
CA ILE A 75 -4.95 -1.77 -9.21
C ILE A 75 -4.18 -2.94 -8.56
N LYS A 76 -4.72 -4.16 -8.67
CA LYS A 76 -4.05 -5.37 -8.21
C LYS A 76 -2.80 -5.64 -9.04
N GLU A 77 -2.88 -5.51 -10.36
CA GLU A 77 -1.75 -5.71 -11.27
C GLU A 77 -0.59 -4.75 -10.97
N ILE A 78 -0.88 -3.48 -10.65
CA ILE A 78 0.13 -2.51 -10.21
C ILE A 78 0.83 -2.99 -8.93
N LYS A 79 0.07 -3.44 -7.91
CA LYS A 79 0.64 -3.95 -6.66
C LYS A 79 1.53 -5.17 -6.91
N GLU A 80 1.07 -6.11 -7.73
CA GLU A 80 1.85 -7.29 -8.08
C GLU A 80 3.10 -6.95 -8.90
N GLU A 81 3.01 -5.95 -9.77
CA GLU A 81 4.16 -5.45 -10.54
C GLU A 81 5.20 -4.82 -9.62
N LEU A 82 4.80 -3.99 -8.65
CA LEU A 82 5.74 -3.46 -7.65
C LEU A 82 6.48 -4.58 -6.91
N TYR A 83 5.79 -5.67 -6.55
CA TYR A 83 6.45 -6.85 -5.97
C TYR A 83 7.38 -7.56 -6.96
N ARG A 84 7.01 -7.69 -8.24
CA ARG A 84 7.89 -8.25 -9.29
C ARG A 84 9.16 -7.42 -9.47
N GLN A 85 9.06 -6.10 -9.28
CA GLN A 85 10.19 -5.16 -9.34
C GLN A 85 11.01 -5.08 -8.03
N GLY A 86 10.70 -5.92 -7.05
CA GLY A 86 11.51 -6.07 -5.83
C GLY A 86 11.05 -5.22 -4.64
N ALA A 87 9.80 -4.76 -4.61
CA ALA A 87 9.25 -4.14 -3.41
C ALA A 87 9.28 -5.12 -2.23
N ILE A 88 9.79 -4.67 -1.09
CA ILE A 88 9.74 -5.41 0.18
C ILE A 88 8.28 -5.48 0.66
N TYR A 89 7.60 -4.36 0.54
CA TYR A 89 6.19 -4.22 0.90
C TYR A 89 5.49 -3.34 -0.12
N ALA A 90 4.29 -3.72 -0.54
CA ALA A 90 3.44 -2.91 -1.40
C ALA A 90 1.99 -3.02 -0.95
N SER A 91 1.27 -1.91 -0.98
CA SER A 91 -0.14 -1.87 -0.62
C SER A 91 -0.84 -0.68 -1.24
N MET A 92 -2.17 -0.75 -1.30
CA MET A 92 -3.00 0.40 -1.62
C MET A 92 -2.96 1.43 -0.49
N SER A 93 -2.92 2.72 -0.84
CA SER A 93 -3.04 3.82 0.12
C SER A 93 -4.51 4.11 0.40
N GLY A 94 -4.93 3.93 1.66
CA GLY A 94 -6.33 4.15 2.08
C GLY A 94 -7.31 3.28 1.29
N SER A 95 -8.40 3.89 0.80
CA SER A 95 -9.40 3.22 -0.05
C SER A 95 -8.98 3.11 -1.53
N GLY A 96 -7.77 3.54 -1.89
CA GLY A 96 -7.30 3.58 -3.27
C GLY A 96 -7.69 4.85 -4.03
N SER A 97 -7.35 4.96 -5.31
CA SER A 97 -6.73 3.91 -6.16
C SER A 97 -5.20 3.86 -6.14
N SER A 98 -4.54 4.78 -5.43
CA SER A 98 -3.08 4.82 -5.39
C SER A 98 -2.49 3.58 -4.72
N VAL A 99 -1.41 3.05 -5.29
CA VAL A 99 -0.64 1.93 -4.77
C VAL A 99 0.78 2.41 -4.51
N TYR A 100 1.37 2.01 -3.39
CA TYR A 100 2.77 2.30 -3.10
C TYR A 100 3.57 1.02 -2.89
N GLY A 101 4.87 1.11 -3.14
CA GLY A 101 5.86 0.07 -2.85
C GLY A 101 7.04 0.66 -2.09
N ILE A 102 7.59 -0.10 -1.14
CA ILE A 102 8.77 0.23 -0.36
C ILE A 102 9.91 -0.70 -0.79
N PHE A 103 11.09 -0.14 -1.04
CA PHE A 103 12.26 -0.82 -1.60
C PHE A 103 13.50 -0.56 -0.74
N SER A 104 14.40 -1.55 -0.64
CA SER A 104 15.71 -1.41 0.03
C SER A 104 16.73 -0.64 -0.81
N GLN A 105 16.47 -0.48 -2.10
CA GLN A 105 17.35 0.16 -3.07
C GLN A 105 16.53 1.05 -4.01
N GLU A 106 17.21 2.01 -4.63
CA GLU A 106 16.60 2.87 -5.64
C GLU A 106 16.13 2.04 -6.83
N VAL A 107 14.96 2.39 -7.36
CA VAL A 107 14.36 1.78 -8.55
C VAL A 107 13.83 2.87 -9.48
N HIS A 108 13.85 2.60 -10.78
CA HIS A 108 13.39 3.52 -11.81
C HIS A 108 12.28 2.86 -12.63
N LEU A 109 11.04 2.98 -12.16
CA LEU A 109 9.88 2.29 -12.78
C LEU A 109 8.99 3.25 -13.60
N GLN A 110 9.44 4.48 -13.85
CA GLN A 110 8.64 5.50 -14.52
C GLN A 110 8.20 5.08 -15.94
N GLU A 111 9.09 4.47 -16.73
CA GLU A 111 8.73 4.00 -18.08
C GLU A 111 7.71 2.84 -18.04
N LEU A 112 7.84 1.96 -17.04
CA LEU A 112 6.93 0.84 -16.84
C LEU A 112 5.50 1.31 -16.52
N PHE A 113 5.37 2.39 -15.76
CA PHE A 113 4.09 2.96 -15.34
C PHE A 113 3.78 4.29 -16.04
N LYS A 114 4.26 4.51 -17.26
CA LYS A 114 4.13 5.79 -17.98
C LYS A 114 2.69 6.25 -18.25
N GLU A 115 1.75 5.32 -18.29
CA GLU A 115 0.31 5.58 -18.46
C GLU A 115 -0.37 5.99 -17.13
N HIS A 116 0.39 6.03 -16.03
CA HIS A 116 -0.10 6.38 -14.71
C HIS A 116 0.69 7.55 -14.13
N PHE A 117 0.12 8.21 -13.14
CA PHE A 117 0.92 9.12 -12.32
C PHE A 117 1.97 8.29 -11.56
N TYR A 118 3.23 8.71 -11.68
CA TYR A 118 4.39 8.09 -11.05
C TYR A 118 5.10 9.11 -10.15
N TRP A 119 5.40 8.71 -8.92
CA TRP A 119 6.28 9.44 -8.02
C TRP A 119 7.18 8.47 -7.25
N ALA A 120 8.42 8.86 -6.98
CA ALA A 120 9.33 8.08 -6.16
C ALA A 120 10.25 9.01 -5.36
N ASP A 121 10.67 8.58 -4.17
CA ASP A 121 11.55 9.35 -3.31
C ASP A 121 12.32 8.46 -2.31
N PHE A 122 13.35 9.03 -1.68
CA PHE A 122 14.14 8.43 -0.62
C PHE A 122 13.64 8.87 0.76
N LEU A 123 13.46 7.93 1.68
CA LEU A 123 12.97 8.18 3.03
C LEU A 123 14.14 8.52 3.96
N GLN A 124 14.14 9.74 4.50
CA GLN A 124 15.23 10.32 5.31
C GLN A 124 15.08 10.14 6.83
#